data_AF-A0A3A0DDK6-F1
#
_entry.id   AF-A0A3A0DDK6-F1
#
_cell.length_a   1.000
_cell.length_b   1.000
_cell.length_c   1.000
_cell.angle_alpha   90.00
_cell.angle_beta   90.00
_cell.angle_gamma   90.00
#
_symmetry.space_group_name_H-M   'P 1'
#
loop_
_entity.id
_entity.type
_entity.pdbx_description
1 polymer ?
#
loop_
_entity_poly.entity_id
_entity_poly.type
_entity_poly.pdbx_seq_one_letter_code
_entity_poly.pdbx_strand_id
1 'polypeptide(L)'
;MTGSLSTLDFVIVAVYFLLVLAIGFSFRKRGTNRTDYFLAGRHVGWIAIGASLFATNISSEHFLGLAGTGSKSGLAVGQFEWLAVLILLLLGWVFTPFYLKSGVFTMPEFLERRYNPAARYYLSIVSIIAYVLTKISIALYAGGILLNAVVGWDMYTSAIVIVIATGLYTILGGLAAVIYTDLVQMFILIIGSVALTFIGLNRVGGWEALVAATPVDFWSMFKPMSDPDFPWTGIVFGAPILGIWYWCTDQYIVQRVLSAKNLDHARGGTIFAGFLKILPVF
;
A
#
# COMPACT_ATOMS: atom_id res chain seq x y z
N MET A 1 21.50 -12.52 -17.48
CA MET A 1 21.02 -11.34 -18.21
C MET A 1 21.55 -10.09 -17.50
N THR A 2 22.70 -9.58 -17.91
CA THR A 2 23.26 -8.31 -17.40
C THR A 2 22.81 -7.20 -18.34
N GLY A 3 21.54 -6.81 -18.27
CA GLY A 3 21.10 -5.58 -18.92
C GLY A 3 21.61 -4.42 -18.08
N SER A 4 22.75 -3.81 -18.45
CA SER A 4 23.16 -2.58 -17.78
C SER A 4 22.10 -1.52 -18.08
N LEU A 5 21.57 -0.89 -17.05
CA LEU A 5 20.70 0.26 -17.20
C LEU A 5 21.31 1.27 -18.16
N SER A 6 20.53 1.73 -19.12
CA SER A 6 20.94 2.79 -20.01
C SER A 6 21.04 4.10 -19.23
N THR A 7 21.79 5.07 -19.75
CA THR A 7 21.81 6.43 -19.18
C THR A 7 20.41 7.02 -19.07
N LEU A 8 19.52 6.69 -20.01
CA LEU A 8 18.13 7.14 -19.99
C LEU A 8 17.36 6.56 -18.79
N ASP A 9 17.59 5.31 -18.42
CA ASP A 9 16.93 4.70 -17.26
C ASP A 9 17.35 5.39 -15.95
N PHE A 10 18.64 5.70 -15.79
CA PHE A 10 19.13 6.46 -14.65
C PHE A 10 18.54 7.88 -14.59
N VAL A 11 18.39 8.53 -15.74
CA VAL A 11 17.75 9.85 -15.81
C VAL A 11 16.28 9.77 -15.38
N ILE A 12 15.53 8.76 -15.82
CA ILE A 12 14.12 8.56 -15.40
C ILE A 12 14.04 8.38 -13.89
N VAL A 13 14.89 7.53 -13.32
CA VAL A 13 14.94 7.30 -11.86
C VAL A 13 15.30 8.58 -11.11
N ALA A 14 16.28 9.34 -11.59
CA ALA A 14 16.67 10.61 -10.99
C ALA A 14 15.53 11.64 -11.04
N VAL A 15 14.83 11.77 -12.18
CA VAL A 15 13.66 12.65 -12.33
C VAL A 15 12.54 12.25 -11.38
N TYR A 16 12.29 10.94 -11.20
CA TYR A 16 11.33 10.44 -10.23
C TYR A 16 11.68 10.87 -8.81
N PHE A 17 12.92 10.65 -8.36
CA PHE A 17 13.36 11.05 -7.02
C PHE A 17 13.31 12.57 -6.83
N LEU A 18 13.70 13.35 -7.84
CA LEU A 18 13.63 14.81 -7.81
C LEU A 18 12.18 15.30 -7.68
N LEU A 19 11.24 14.66 -8.39
CA LEU A 19 9.81 14.98 -8.30
C LEU A 19 9.27 14.69 -6.90
N VAL A 20 9.57 13.52 -6.33
CA VAL A 20 9.16 13.13 -4.97
C VAL A 20 9.73 14.09 -3.94
N LEU A 21 11.02 14.42 -4.03
CA LEU A 21 11.68 15.39 -3.15
C LEU A 21 11.05 16.78 -3.31
N ALA A 22 10.81 17.25 -4.54
CA ALA A 22 10.20 18.55 -4.80
C ALA A 22 8.80 18.66 -4.17
N ILE A 23 7.98 17.63 -4.28
CA ILE A 23 6.68 17.56 -3.58
C ILE A 23 6.92 17.64 -2.07
N GLY A 24 7.80 16.81 -1.51
CA GLY A 24 8.11 16.83 -0.08
C GLY A 24 8.53 18.20 0.44
N PHE A 25 9.46 18.86 -0.26
CA PHE A 25 9.94 20.19 0.09
C PHE A 25 8.88 21.28 -0.07
N SER A 26 7.95 21.16 -1.02
CA SER A 26 6.87 22.13 -1.21
C SER A 26 5.92 22.22 -0.01
N PHE A 27 5.77 21.11 0.74
CA PHE A 27 4.92 21.04 1.93
C PHE A 27 5.66 21.38 3.24
N ARG A 28 6.99 21.58 3.22
CA ARG A 28 7.80 21.88 4.42
C ARG A 28 7.30 23.07 5.23
N LYS A 29 6.81 24.13 4.56
CA LYS A 29 6.33 25.36 5.23
C LYS A 29 4.96 25.22 5.88
N ARG A 30 4.23 24.13 5.64
CA ARG A 30 2.88 23.91 6.19
C ARG A 30 2.88 23.11 7.49
N GLY A 31 4.00 22.51 7.90
CA GLY A 31 4.09 21.62 9.07
C GLY A 31 4.31 22.30 10.42
N THR A 32 3.87 23.54 10.64
CA THR A 32 4.18 24.27 11.89
C THR A 32 3.39 23.78 13.10
N ASN A 33 2.21 23.16 12.89
CA ASN A 33 1.36 22.63 13.96
C ASN A 33 1.16 21.11 13.83
N ARG A 34 0.90 20.43 14.97
CA ARG A 34 0.68 18.97 15.04
C ARG A 34 -0.39 18.46 14.04
N THR A 35 -1.48 19.21 13.87
CA THR A 35 -2.55 18.87 12.92
C THR A 35 -2.09 18.91 11.46
N ASP A 36 -1.22 19.84 11.10
CA ASP A 36 -0.70 19.93 9.73
C ASP A 36 0.28 18.80 9.44
N TYR A 37 1.13 18.48 10.41
CA TYR A 37 2.10 17.38 10.28
C TYR A 37 1.42 16.00 10.24
N PHE A 38 0.48 15.72 11.15
CA PHE A 38 -0.10 14.38 11.31
C PHE A 38 -1.44 14.16 10.61
N LEU A 39 -2.18 15.21 10.24
CA LEU A 39 -3.48 15.10 9.58
C LEU A 39 -3.57 15.89 8.29
N ALA A 40 -2.44 16.37 7.77
CA ALA A 40 -2.40 17.22 6.56
C ALA A 40 -3.44 18.35 6.65
N GLY A 41 -3.59 18.96 7.84
CA GLY A 41 -4.51 20.05 8.12
C GLY A 41 -6.00 19.74 7.87
N ARG A 42 -6.40 18.45 7.80
CA ARG A 42 -7.78 18.01 7.49
C ARG A 42 -8.38 18.71 6.27
N HIS A 43 -7.63 18.81 5.19
CA HIS A 43 -8.12 19.46 3.95
C HIS A 43 -7.87 18.62 2.70
N VAL A 44 -7.62 17.33 2.87
CA VAL A 44 -7.28 16.44 1.76
C VAL A 44 -8.52 16.06 0.94
N GLY A 45 -8.38 16.14 -0.39
CA GLY A 45 -9.40 15.76 -1.36
C GLY A 45 -9.58 14.23 -1.46
N TRP A 46 -10.75 13.77 -1.89
CA TRP A 46 -11.09 12.34 -1.92
C TRP A 46 -10.18 11.53 -2.85
N ILE A 47 -9.78 12.11 -3.99
CA ILE A 47 -8.85 11.47 -4.95
C ILE A 47 -7.51 11.18 -4.27
N ALA A 48 -6.94 12.18 -3.60
CA ALA A 48 -5.65 12.03 -2.92
C ALA A 48 -5.73 11.05 -1.75
N ILE A 49 -6.84 11.02 -1.00
CA ILE A 49 -7.07 10.00 0.04
C ILE A 49 -7.10 8.62 -0.57
N GLY A 50 -7.90 8.39 -1.62
CA GLY A 50 -8.04 7.06 -2.21
C GLY A 50 -6.76 6.58 -2.89
N ALA A 51 -6.05 7.48 -3.57
CA ALA A 51 -4.73 7.18 -4.14
C ALA A 51 -3.72 6.82 -3.05
N SER A 52 -3.72 7.56 -1.94
CA SER A 52 -2.83 7.26 -0.81
C SER A 52 -3.19 5.95 -0.13
N LEU A 53 -4.48 5.66 0.12
CA LEU A 53 -4.93 4.36 0.64
C LEU A 53 -4.48 3.20 -0.25
N PHE A 54 -4.57 3.36 -1.57
CA PHE A 54 -4.12 2.36 -2.54
C PHE A 54 -2.59 2.20 -2.55
N ALA A 55 -1.84 3.29 -2.80
CA ALA A 55 -0.38 3.24 -2.92
C ALA A 55 0.31 2.79 -1.62
N THR A 56 -0.30 3.06 -0.49
CA THR A 56 0.19 2.62 0.83
C THR A 56 0.13 1.13 1.03
N ASN A 57 -0.82 0.48 0.37
CA ASN A 57 -0.92 -0.95 0.37
C ASN A 57 -0.05 -1.55 -0.75
N ILE A 58 -0.02 -0.94 -1.94
CA ILE A 58 0.78 -1.42 -3.06
C ILE A 58 2.25 -0.96 -2.94
N SER A 59 3.08 -1.80 -2.33
CA SER A 59 4.53 -1.59 -2.22
C SER A 59 5.34 -2.64 -3.01
N SER A 60 6.67 -2.57 -2.96
CA SER A 60 7.58 -3.57 -3.54
C SER A 60 7.25 -5.01 -3.10
N GLU A 61 6.68 -5.20 -1.91
CA GLU A 61 6.25 -6.52 -1.43
C GLU A 61 5.06 -7.09 -2.21
N HIS A 62 4.18 -6.24 -2.75
CA HIS A 62 3.07 -6.68 -3.58
C HIS A 62 3.57 -7.08 -4.97
N PHE A 63 4.48 -6.31 -5.55
CA PHE A 63 5.06 -6.61 -6.87
C PHE A 63 5.90 -7.90 -6.89
N LEU A 64 6.76 -8.12 -5.89
CA LEU A 64 7.55 -9.36 -5.84
C LEU A 64 6.78 -10.51 -5.18
N GLY A 65 6.10 -10.23 -4.07
CA GLY A 65 5.45 -11.24 -3.25
C GLY A 65 4.17 -11.78 -3.89
N LEU A 66 3.20 -10.91 -4.22
CA LEU A 66 1.94 -11.38 -4.81
C LEU A 66 2.14 -11.92 -6.22
N ALA A 67 2.99 -11.32 -7.05
CA ALA A 67 3.31 -11.89 -8.36
C ALA A 67 4.03 -13.24 -8.23
N GLY A 68 4.95 -13.36 -7.26
CA GLY A 68 5.61 -14.63 -6.96
C GLY A 68 4.64 -15.72 -6.50
N THR A 69 3.69 -15.37 -5.63
CA THR A 69 2.61 -16.27 -5.21
C THR A 69 1.67 -16.60 -6.36
N GLY A 70 1.27 -15.62 -7.16
CA GLY A 70 0.41 -15.80 -8.34
C GLY A 70 1.05 -16.71 -9.39
N SER A 71 2.38 -16.70 -9.54
CA SER A 71 3.09 -17.65 -10.41
C SER A 71 2.99 -19.11 -9.95
N LYS A 72 2.63 -19.36 -8.68
CA LYS A 72 2.50 -20.69 -8.07
C LYS A 72 1.05 -21.12 -7.85
N SER A 73 0.16 -20.19 -7.47
CA SER A 73 -1.23 -20.49 -7.10
C SER A 73 -2.28 -19.91 -8.06
N GLY A 74 -1.85 -19.13 -9.05
CA GLY A 74 -2.72 -18.44 -9.99
C GLY A 74 -3.50 -17.28 -9.36
N LEU A 75 -4.74 -17.07 -9.82
CA LEU A 75 -5.60 -15.95 -9.44
C LEU A 75 -6.16 -16.04 -8.01
N ALA A 76 -6.01 -17.17 -7.32
CA ALA A 76 -6.49 -17.33 -5.95
C ALA A 76 -5.93 -16.28 -4.99
N VAL A 77 -4.67 -15.87 -5.16
CA VAL A 77 -4.06 -14.80 -4.34
C VAL A 77 -4.78 -13.45 -4.51
N GLY A 78 -5.39 -13.20 -5.67
CA GLY A 78 -6.17 -11.98 -5.95
C GLY A 78 -7.41 -11.82 -5.08
N GLN A 79 -7.84 -12.87 -4.38
CA GLN A 79 -8.96 -12.77 -3.43
C GLN A 79 -8.68 -11.78 -2.30
N PHE A 80 -7.43 -11.64 -1.85
CA PHE A 80 -7.07 -10.65 -0.83
C PHE A 80 -7.29 -9.22 -1.34
N GLU A 81 -7.03 -8.97 -2.62
CA GLU A 81 -7.21 -7.67 -3.28
C GLU A 81 -8.69 -7.33 -3.43
N TRP A 82 -9.50 -8.27 -3.93
CA TRP A 82 -10.93 -8.03 -4.15
C TRP A 82 -11.72 -7.99 -2.84
N LEU A 83 -11.33 -8.78 -1.84
CA LEU A 83 -11.92 -8.68 -0.51
C LEU A 83 -11.66 -7.30 0.10
N ALA A 84 -10.47 -6.73 -0.09
CA ALA A 84 -10.13 -5.40 0.40
C ALA A 84 -11.09 -4.32 -0.12
N VAL A 85 -11.68 -4.48 -1.31
CA VAL A 85 -12.71 -3.57 -1.83
C VAL A 85 -13.90 -3.47 -0.87
N LEU A 86 -14.42 -4.61 -0.41
CA LEU A 86 -15.55 -4.66 0.52
C LEU A 86 -15.18 -4.05 1.87
N ILE A 87 -13.97 -4.35 2.37
CA ILE A 87 -13.53 -3.81 3.66
C ILE A 87 -13.24 -2.30 3.59
N LEU A 88 -12.76 -1.78 2.46
CA LEU A 88 -12.61 -0.34 2.23
C LEU A 88 -13.96 0.37 2.27
N LEU A 89 -15.01 -0.22 1.70
CA LEU A 89 -16.37 0.31 1.85
C LEU A 89 -16.81 0.28 3.33
N LEU A 90 -16.50 -0.79 4.06
CA LEU A 90 -16.75 -0.87 5.50
C LEU A 90 -16.01 0.24 6.28
N LEU A 91 -14.74 0.49 5.96
CA LEU A 91 -13.96 1.59 6.52
C LEU A 91 -14.69 2.93 6.31
N GLY A 92 -15.11 3.24 5.08
CA GLY A 92 -15.74 4.53 4.76
C GLY A 92 -17.13 4.73 5.36
N TRP A 93 -17.95 3.68 5.38
CA TRP A 93 -19.36 3.80 5.75
C TRP A 93 -19.62 3.52 7.22
N VAL A 94 -18.86 2.60 7.84
CA VAL A 94 -19.05 2.20 9.22
C VAL A 94 -18.03 2.88 10.13
N PHE A 95 -16.74 2.70 9.90
CA PHE A 95 -15.70 3.11 10.85
C PHE A 95 -15.39 4.61 10.82
N THR A 96 -15.24 5.17 9.63
CA THR A 96 -14.86 6.57 9.40
C THR A 96 -15.78 7.58 10.11
N PRO A 97 -17.12 7.44 10.10
CA PRO A 97 -18.01 8.31 10.86
C PRO A 97 -17.68 8.36 12.37
N PHE A 98 -17.28 7.25 12.98
CA PHE A 98 -16.91 7.23 14.40
C PHE A 98 -15.54 7.89 14.63
N TYR A 99 -14.57 7.59 13.77
CA TYR A 99 -13.22 8.15 13.90
C TYR A 99 -13.19 9.67 13.69
N LEU A 100 -13.84 10.18 12.66
CA LEU A 100 -13.89 11.63 12.41
C LEU A 100 -14.62 12.37 13.54
N LYS A 101 -15.72 11.83 14.07
CA LYS A 101 -16.44 12.42 15.22
C LYS A 101 -15.63 12.41 16.52
N SER A 102 -14.77 11.42 16.71
CA SER A 102 -13.92 11.34 17.90
C SER A 102 -12.83 12.43 17.93
N GLY A 103 -12.46 12.98 16.77
CA GLY A 103 -11.47 14.05 16.65
C GLY A 103 -10.04 13.65 17.03
N VAL A 104 -9.77 12.36 17.20
CA VAL A 104 -8.44 11.80 17.52
C VAL A 104 -7.45 11.94 16.37
N PHE A 105 -6.16 11.85 16.69
CA PHE A 105 -5.07 11.80 15.72
C PHE A 105 -4.60 10.36 15.47
N THR A 106 -4.79 9.48 16.46
CA THR A 106 -4.25 8.12 16.42
C THR A 106 -5.25 7.07 16.93
N MET A 107 -5.08 5.84 16.48
CA MET A 107 -5.84 4.66 16.89
C MET A 107 -5.58 4.27 18.35
N PRO A 108 -4.34 4.36 18.88
CA PRO A 108 -4.12 4.21 20.32
C PRO A 108 -4.85 5.28 21.15
N GLU A 109 -4.89 6.54 20.70
CA GLU A 109 -5.67 7.60 21.36
C GLU A 109 -7.18 7.29 21.32
N PHE A 110 -7.68 6.77 20.20
CA PHE A 110 -9.07 6.30 20.11
C PHE A 110 -9.39 5.23 21.15
N LEU A 111 -8.52 4.23 21.31
CA LEU A 111 -8.70 3.18 22.31
C LEU A 111 -8.60 3.71 23.75
N GLU A 112 -7.72 4.67 24.02
CA GLU A 112 -7.63 5.31 25.34
C GLU A 112 -8.94 5.98 25.73
N ARG A 113 -9.52 6.77 24.80
CA ARG A 113 -10.80 7.46 25.03
C ARG A 113 -11.97 6.50 25.17
N ARG A 114 -11.95 5.38 24.44
CA ARG A 114 -13.04 4.39 24.46
C ARG A 114 -12.97 3.44 25.65
N TYR A 115 -11.77 3.10 26.10
CA TYR A 115 -11.53 2.09 27.13
C TYR A 115 -10.69 2.66 28.27
N ASN A 116 -9.37 2.63 28.17
CA ASN A 116 -8.45 3.08 29.21
C ASN A 116 -7.00 3.24 28.66
N PRO A 117 -6.08 3.83 29.45
CA PRO A 117 -4.68 3.98 29.04
C PRO A 117 -3.95 2.66 28.77
N ALA A 118 -4.33 1.55 29.43
CA ALA A 118 -3.69 0.25 29.20
C ALA A 118 -3.92 -0.26 27.77
N ALA A 119 -5.12 -0.07 27.22
CA ALA A 119 -5.44 -0.42 25.83
C ALA A 119 -4.57 0.35 24.82
N ARG A 120 -4.28 1.63 25.10
CA ARG A 120 -3.36 2.44 24.30
C ARG A 120 -1.94 1.89 24.31
N TYR A 121 -1.39 1.60 25.49
CA TYR A 121 -0.03 1.08 25.59
C TYR A 121 0.09 -0.29 24.92
N TYR A 122 -0.89 -1.16 25.13
CA TYR A 122 -0.94 -2.47 24.47
C TYR A 122 -0.88 -2.33 22.94
N LEU A 123 -1.81 -1.57 22.35
CA LEU A 123 -1.85 -1.39 20.89
C LEU A 123 -0.57 -0.72 20.37
N SER A 124 -0.06 0.30 21.06
CA SER A 124 1.12 1.04 20.61
C SER A 124 2.37 0.16 20.59
N ILE A 125 2.62 -0.60 21.66
CA ILE A 125 3.79 -1.47 21.77
C ILE A 125 3.73 -2.57 20.71
N VAL A 126 2.59 -3.27 20.62
CA VAL A 126 2.40 -4.34 19.64
C VAL A 126 2.56 -3.80 18.22
N SER A 127 1.96 -2.65 17.90
CA SER A 127 2.01 -2.09 16.54
C SER A 127 3.42 -1.61 16.17
N ILE A 128 4.15 -0.94 17.07
CA ILE A 128 5.51 -0.47 16.77
C ILE A 128 6.44 -1.66 16.51
N ILE A 129 6.40 -2.68 17.37
CA ILE A 129 7.21 -3.87 17.20
C ILE A 129 6.85 -4.56 15.88
N ALA A 130 5.56 -4.75 15.61
CA ALA A 130 5.08 -5.37 14.38
C ALA A 130 5.55 -4.58 13.14
N TYR A 131 5.41 -3.25 13.11
CA TYR A 131 5.84 -2.46 11.95
C TYR A 131 7.33 -2.56 11.68
N VAL A 132 8.18 -2.54 12.72
CA VAL A 132 9.63 -2.66 12.54
C VAL A 132 10.01 -4.05 12.03
N LEU A 133 9.48 -5.10 12.68
CA LEU A 133 9.88 -6.48 12.39
C LEU A 133 9.26 -7.03 11.10
N THR A 134 8.04 -6.63 10.75
CA THR A 134 7.34 -7.17 9.59
C THR A 134 7.35 -6.18 8.44
N LYS A 135 6.72 -5.01 8.58
CA LYS A 135 6.52 -4.09 7.45
C LYS A 135 7.81 -3.47 6.93
N ILE A 136 8.57 -2.80 7.80
CA ILE A 136 9.80 -2.10 7.41
C ILE A 136 10.84 -3.12 6.92
N SER A 137 10.99 -4.24 7.63
CA SER A 137 11.95 -5.28 7.29
C SER A 137 11.65 -5.93 5.93
N ILE A 138 10.38 -6.30 5.66
CA ILE A 138 9.97 -6.87 4.37
C ILE A 138 10.11 -5.84 3.25
N ALA A 139 9.73 -4.58 3.47
CA ALA A 139 9.84 -3.52 2.47
C ALA A 139 11.31 -3.25 2.08
N LEU A 140 12.22 -3.19 3.06
CA LEU A 140 13.65 -3.03 2.80
C LEU A 140 14.25 -4.25 2.09
N TYR A 141 13.84 -5.46 2.47
CA TYR A 141 14.30 -6.68 1.83
C TYR A 141 13.84 -6.77 0.37
N ALA A 142 12.55 -6.56 0.10
CA ALA A 142 12.00 -6.57 -1.26
C ALA A 142 12.62 -5.46 -2.12
N GLY A 143 12.76 -4.25 -1.57
CA GLY A 143 13.43 -3.13 -2.23
C GLY A 143 14.90 -3.40 -2.52
N GLY A 144 15.60 -4.07 -1.60
CA GLY A 144 17.00 -4.45 -1.79
C GLY A 144 17.22 -5.56 -2.82
N ILE A 145 16.32 -6.55 -2.91
CA ILE A 145 16.33 -7.51 -4.03
C ILE A 145 16.18 -6.78 -5.37
N LEU A 146 15.25 -5.83 -5.45
CA LEU A 146 15.02 -5.07 -6.67
C LEU A 146 16.24 -4.23 -7.06
N LEU A 147 16.82 -3.49 -6.12
CA LEU A 147 18.02 -2.68 -6.38
C LEU A 147 19.25 -3.53 -6.72
N ASN A 148 19.38 -4.72 -6.11
CA ASN A 148 20.41 -5.68 -6.48
C ASN A 148 20.23 -6.18 -7.91
N ALA A 149 19.00 -6.55 -8.29
CA ALA A 149 18.70 -7.04 -9.63
C ALA A 149 18.90 -5.97 -10.72
N VAL A 150 18.64 -4.70 -10.39
CA VAL A 150 18.59 -3.59 -11.36
C VAL A 150 19.90 -2.82 -11.43
N VAL A 151 20.54 -2.54 -10.28
CA VAL A 151 21.76 -1.70 -10.18
C VAL A 151 22.97 -2.51 -9.70
N GLY A 152 22.78 -3.73 -9.21
CA GLY A 152 23.86 -4.57 -8.68
C GLY A 152 24.31 -4.19 -7.27
N TRP A 153 23.60 -3.31 -6.58
CA TRP A 153 23.94 -2.91 -5.21
C TRP A 153 23.71 -4.04 -4.23
N ASP A 154 24.57 -4.16 -3.22
CA ASP A 154 24.36 -5.11 -2.14
C ASP A 154 23.15 -4.69 -1.28
N MET A 155 22.65 -5.64 -0.47
CA MET A 155 21.46 -5.45 0.36
C MET A 155 21.64 -4.33 1.40
N TYR A 156 22.83 -4.17 1.99
CA TYR A 156 23.09 -3.16 3.01
C TYR A 156 23.09 -1.76 2.41
N THR A 157 23.82 -1.58 1.30
CA THR A 157 23.85 -0.29 0.57
C THR A 157 22.44 0.09 0.12
N SER A 158 21.70 -0.86 -0.46
CA SER A 158 20.31 -0.66 -0.89
C SER A 158 19.40 -0.22 0.26
N ALA A 159 19.46 -0.91 1.40
CA ALA A 159 18.66 -0.58 2.57
C ALA A 159 18.98 0.82 3.12
N ILE A 160 20.26 1.17 3.27
CA ILE A 160 20.69 2.49 3.77
C ILE A 160 20.17 3.61 2.86
N VAL A 161 20.32 3.46 1.54
CA VAL A 161 19.85 4.49 0.59
C VAL A 161 18.33 4.63 0.65
N ILE A 162 17.57 3.52 0.68
CA ILE A 162 16.11 3.56 0.80
C ILE A 162 15.68 4.27 2.09
N VAL A 163 16.30 3.94 3.23
CA VAL A 163 15.95 4.53 4.53
C VAL A 163 16.25 6.03 4.54
N ILE A 164 17.44 6.45 4.07
CA ILE A 164 17.83 7.86 4.06
C ILE A 164 16.92 8.64 3.10
N ALA A 165 16.73 8.16 1.88
CA ALA A 165 15.89 8.85 0.89
C ALA A 165 14.45 8.99 1.40
N THR A 166 13.87 7.91 1.92
CA THR A 166 12.50 7.90 2.44
C THR A 166 12.36 8.78 3.69
N GLY A 167 13.32 8.69 4.60
CA GLY A 167 13.35 9.49 5.83
C GLY A 167 13.43 11.00 5.54
N LEU A 168 14.28 11.42 4.60
CA LEU A 168 14.47 12.83 4.25
C LEU A 168 13.16 13.51 3.83
N TYR A 169 12.43 12.96 2.86
CA TYR A 169 11.19 13.61 2.40
C TYR A 169 10.04 13.43 3.41
N THR A 170 10.00 12.32 4.15
CA THR A 170 8.93 12.05 5.11
C THR A 170 9.02 12.96 6.33
N ILE A 171 10.23 13.12 6.91
CA ILE A 171 10.46 13.95 8.10
C ILE A 171 10.23 15.43 7.76
N LEU A 172 10.64 15.88 6.57
CA LEU A 172 10.53 17.29 6.18
C LEU A 172 9.11 17.68 5.74
N GLY A 173 8.35 16.77 5.15
CA GLY A 173 7.07 17.08 4.51
C GLY A 173 5.81 16.71 5.32
N GLY A 174 5.91 15.80 6.28
CA GLY A 174 4.76 15.31 7.06
C GLY A 174 3.73 14.54 6.22
N LEU A 175 2.55 14.26 6.80
CA LEU A 175 1.52 13.42 6.15
C LEU A 175 1.03 14.02 4.82
N ALA A 176 0.95 15.35 4.70
CA ALA A 176 0.52 15.99 3.46
C ALA A 176 1.45 15.64 2.31
N ALA A 177 2.77 15.77 2.50
CA ALA A 177 3.75 15.37 1.51
C ALA A 177 3.58 13.89 1.12
N VAL A 178 3.46 13.01 2.10
CA VAL A 178 3.26 11.56 1.87
C VAL A 178 2.03 11.30 1.01
N ILE A 179 0.88 11.91 1.31
CA ILE A 179 -0.35 11.71 0.54
C ILE A 179 -0.21 12.20 -0.91
N TYR A 180 0.43 13.35 -1.14
CA TYR A 180 0.60 13.88 -2.49
C TYR A 180 1.70 13.15 -3.27
N THR A 181 2.75 12.62 -2.61
CA THR A 181 3.70 11.72 -3.27
C THR A 181 3.03 10.40 -3.64
N ASP A 182 2.20 9.85 -2.74
CA ASP A 182 1.42 8.63 -3.00
C ASP A 182 0.49 8.80 -4.19
N LEU A 183 -0.12 9.99 -4.36
CA LEU A 183 -0.98 10.30 -5.51
C LEU A 183 -0.23 10.18 -6.84
N VAL A 184 1.01 10.68 -6.90
CA VAL A 184 1.83 10.54 -8.12
C VAL A 184 2.30 9.10 -8.29
N GLN A 185 2.73 8.45 -7.21
CA GLN A 185 3.17 7.07 -7.23
C GLN A 185 2.07 6.12 -7.70
N MET A 186 0.82 6.35 -7.30
CA MET A 186 -0.33 5.57 -7.79
C MET A 186 -0.36 5.47 -9.32
N PHE A 187 -0.20 6.60 -10.03
CA PHE A 187 -0.19 6.58 -11.50
C PHE A 187 1.00 5.81 -12.05
N ILE A 188 2.19 6.00 -11.48
CA ILE A 188 3.40 5.29 -11.89
C ILE A 188 3.25 3.79 -11.71
N LEU A 189 2.73 3.35 -10.56
CA LEU A 189 2.52 1.95 -10.23
C LEU A 189 1.48 1.32 -11.17
N ILE A 190 0.33 1.96 -11.39
CA ILE A 190 -0.72 1.41 -12.26
C ILE A 190 -0.23 1.33 -13.71
N ILE A 191 0.38 2.39 -14.24
CA ILE A 191 0.88 2.41 -15.62
C ILE A 191 2.01 1.39 -15.79
N GLY A 192 2.95 1.34 -14.84
CA GLY A 192 4.07 0.41 -14.86
C GLY A 192 3.61 -1.05 -14.80
N SER A 193 2.66 -1.36 -13.92
CA SER A 193 2.01 -2.66 -13.81
C SER A 193 1.32 -3.08 -15.10
N VAL A 194 0.45 -2.25 -15.66
CA VAL A 194 -0.29 -2.55 -16.88
C VAL A 194 0.68 -2.78 -18.04
N ALA A 195 1.71 -1.93 -18.17
CA ALA A 195 2.75 -2.12 -19.17
C ALA A 195 3.49 -3.45 -18.98
N LEU A 196 3.86 -3.80 -17.74
CA LEU A 196 4.54 -5.05 -17.43
C LEU A 196 3.70 -6.27 -17.77
N THR A 197 2.40 -6.25 -17.46
CA THR A 197 1.44 -7.30 -17.82
C THR A 197 1.37 -7.49 -19.33
N PHE A 198 1.23 -6.41 -20.12
CA PHE A 198 1.21 -6.51 -21.59
C PHE A 198 2.53 -7.02 -22.18
N ILE A 199 3.67 -6.56 -21.66
CA ILE A 199 4.99 -7.05 -22.06
C ILE A 199 5.11 -8.55 -21.75
N GLY A 200 4.69 -8.98 -20.56
CA GLY A 200 4.69 -10.38 -20.12
C GLY A 200 3.83 -11.25 -21.03
N LEU A 201 2.58 -10.85 -21.27
CA LEU A 201 1.65 -11.52 -22.18
C LEU A 201 2.23 -11.67 -23.59
N ASN A 202 2.82 -10.61 -24.14
CA ASN A 202 3.44 -10.67 -25.46
C ASN A 202 4.62 -11.66 -25.49
N ARG A 203 5.43 -11.73 -24.43
CA ARG A 203 6.55 -12.69 -24.36
C ARG A 203 6.11 -14.14 -24.21
N VAL A 204 4.97 -14.39 -23.58
CA VAL A 204 4.39 -15.74 -23.45
C VAL A 204 3.71 -16.19 -24.75
N GLY A 205 3.44 -15.29 -25.69
CA GLY A 205 2.74 -15.58 -26.94
C GLY A 205 1.24 -15.25 -26.91
N GLY A 206 0.81 -14.42 -25.96
CA GLY A 206 -0.56 -13.96 -25.80
C GLY A 206 -1.35 -14.71 -24.73
N TRP A 207 -2.62 -14.32 -24.58
CA TRP A 207 -3.51 -14.86 -23.55
C TRP A 207 -3.77 -16.36 -23.72
N GLU A 208 -4.01 -16.81 -24.96
CA GLU A 208 -4.25 -18.23 -25.25
C GLU A 208 -3.04 -19.09 -24.90
N ALA A 209 -1.83 -18.62 -25.23
CA ALA A 209 -0.60 -19.31 -24.86
C ALA A 209 -0.40 -19.35 -23.33
N LEU A 210 -0.74 -18.28 -22.61
CA LEU A 210 -0.69 -18.25 -21.15
C LEU A 210 -1.68 -19.25 -20.52
N VAL A 211 -2.92 -19.30 -21.01
CA VAL A 211 -3.94 -20.24 -20.51
C VAL A 211 -3.52 -21.68 -20.82
N ALA A 212 -2.95 -21.94 -21.99
CA ALA A 212 -2.45 -23.27 -22.37
C ALA A 212 -1.21 -23.70 -21.57
N ALA A 213 -0.37 -22.73 -21.16
CA ALA A 213 0.85 -22.99 -20.40
C ALA A 213 0.64 -23.09 -18.88
N THR A 214 -0.56 -22.76 -18.38
CA THR A 214 -0.86 -22.77 -16.94
C THR A 214 -1.88 -23.85 -16.59
N PRO A 215 -1.81 -24.42 -15.36
CA PRO A 215 -2.83 -25.34 -14.88
C PRO A 215 -4.23 -24.71 -14.90
N VAL A 216 -5.26 -25.51 -15.23
CA VAL A 216 -6.65 -25.02 -15.28
C VAL A 216 -7.08 -24.39 -13.95
N ASP A 217 -6.60 -24.94 -12.83
CA ASP A 217 -6.95 -24.45 -11.51
C ASP A 217 -6.35 -23.07 -11.19
N PHE A 218 -5.31 -22.59 -11.90
CA PHE A 218 -4.78 -21.22 -11.72
C PHE A 218 -5.85 -20.16 -11.98
N TRP A 219 -6.84 -20.48 -12.81
CA TRP A 219 -7.91 -19.56 -13.17
C TRP A 219 -9.11 -19.63 -12.21
N SER A 220 -9.08 -20.52 -11.21
CA SER A 220 -10.05 -20.55 -10.13
C SER A 220 -9.55 -19.74 -8.95
N MET A 221 -10.29 -18.68 -8.60
CA MET A 221 -10.02 -17.94 -7.38
C MET A 221 -10.43 -18.75 -6.14
N PHE A 222 -11.56 -19.45 -6.20
CA PHE A 222 -12.04 -20.28 -5.09
C PHE A 222 -11.47 -21.69 -5.19
N LYS A 223 -10.43 -21.97 -4.39
CA LYS A 223 -9.85 -23.31 -4.29
C LYS A 223 -10.64 -24.19 -3.31
N PRO A 224 -10.55 -25.53 -3.41
CA PRO A 224 -11.20 -26.44 -2.49
C PRO A 224 -10.81 -26.21 -1.03
N MET A 225 -11.64 -26.67 -0.09
CA MET A 225 -11.35 -26.55 1.36
C MET A 225 -10.05 -27.28 1.77
N SER A 226 -9.64 -28.28 1.00
CA SER A 226 -8.42 -29.05 1.22
C SER A 226 -7.16 -28.40 0.64
N ASP A 227 -7.29 -27.26 -0.06
CA ASP A 227 -6.13 -26.54 -0.57
C ASP A 227 -5.26 -26.06 0.61
N PRO A 228 -3.94 -26.33 0.59
CA PRO A 228 -3.07 -26.03 1.73
C PRO A 228 -2.84 -24.53 1.92
N ASP A 229 -2.92 -23.73 0.85
CA ASP A 229 -2.52 -22.33 0.86
C ASP A 229 -3.73 -21.38 0.76
N PHE A 230 -4.73 -21.71 -0.06
CA PHE A 230 -5.89 -20.86 -0.36
C PHE A 230 -7.25 -21.56 -0.14
N PRO A 231 -7.49 -22.26 0.99
CA PRO A 231 -8.78 -22.89 1.22
C PRO A 231 -9.89 -21.83 1.25
N TRP A 232 -10.96 -22.02 0.48
CA TRP A 232 -12.02 -21.01 0.37
C TRP A 232 -12.62 -20.62 1.74
N THR A 233 -12.65 -21.53 2.70
CA THR A 233 -13.13 -21.27 4.06
C THR A 233 -12.23 -20.27 4.79
N GLY A 234 -10.91 -20.39 4.64
CA GLY A 234 -9.95 -19.43 5.17
C GLY A 234 -10.11 -18.05 4.53
N ILE A 235 -10.40 -18.00 3.23
CA ILE A 235 -10.62 -16.74 2.52
C ILE A 235 -11.95 -16.10 2.89
N VAL A 236 -13.04 -16.86 3.02
CA VAL A 236 -14.37 -16.30 3.31
C VAL A 236 -14.52 -15.91 4.78
N PHE A 237 -13.96 -16.68 5.71
CA PHE A 237 -14.18 -16.47 7.15
C PHE A 237 -12.96 -15.90 7.87
N GLY A 238 -11.74 -16.19 7.40
CA GLY A 238 -10.50 -15.70 8.00
C GLY A 238 -10.04 -14.38 7.43
N ALA A 239 -9.96 -14.25 6.09
CA ALA A 239 -9.44 -13.05 5.46
C ALA A 239 -10.22 -11.75 5.80
N PRO A 240 -11.55 -11.75 6.03
CA PRO A 240 -12.24 -10.54 6.49
C PRO A 240 -11.76 -10.03 7.84
N ILE A 241 -11.36 -10.93 8.76
CA ILE A 241 -10.84 -10.54 10.07
C ILE A 241 -9.52 -9.78 9.89
N LEU A 242 -8.63 -10.32 9.06
CA LEU A 242 -7.36 -9.67 8.70
C LEU A 242 -7.60 -8.35 7.97
N GLY A 243 -8.55 -8.34 7.03
CA GLY A 243 -8.93 -7.16 6.28
C GLY A 243 -9.45 -6.05 7.18
N ILE A 244 -10.37 -6.35 8.11
CA ILE A 244 -10.91 -5.37 9.06
C ILE A 244 -9.79 -4.82 9.93
N TRP A 245 -8.88 -5.68 10.42
CA TRP A 245 -7.73 -5.20 11.18
C TRP A 245 -6.87 -4.23 10.34
N TYR A 246 -6.46 -4.64 9.15
CA TYR A 246 -5.58 -3.88 8.27
C TYR A 246 -6.21 -2.55 7.81
N TRP A 247 -7.43 -2.60 7.26
CA TRP A 247 -8.05 -1.42 6.64
C TRP A 247 -8.75 -0.54 7.66
N CYS A 248 -9.38 -1.12 8.68
CA CYS A 248 -10.23 -0.37 9.59
C CYS A 248 -9.54 0.00 10.91
N THR A 249 -8.46 -0.67 11.31
CA THR A 249 -7.83 -0.41 12.63
C THR A 249 -6.37 -0.02 12.56
N ASP A 250 -5.68 -0.31 11.45
CA ASP A 250 -4.26 -0.06 11.34
C ASP A 250 -3.98 1.45 11.19
N GLN A 251 -3.08 1.98 12.04
CA GLN A 251 -2.87 3.42 12.23
C GLN A 251 -2.55 4.14 10.92
N TYR A 252 -1.60 3.61 10.14
CA TYR A 252 -1.18 4.26 8.91
C TYR A 252 -2.30 4.31 7.85
N ILE A 253 -3.22 3.33 7.80
CA ILE A 253 -4.39 3.38 6.90
C ILE A 253 -5.42 4.40 7.43
N VAL A 254 -5.85 4.25 8.69
CA VAL A 254 -6.91 5.08 9.26
C VAL A 254 -6.52 6.56 9.32
N GLN A 255 -5.24 6.85 9.52
CA GLN A 255 -4.72 8.22 9.54
C GLN A 255 -5.00 8.99 8.24
N ARG A 256 -5.06 8.29 7.09
CA ARG A 256 -5.36 8.91 5.79
C ARG A 256 -6.82 9.36 5.70
N VAL A 257 -7.76 8.54 6.16
CA VAL A 257 -9.18 8.97 6.21
C VAL A 257 -9.42 10.04 7.27
N LEU A 258 -8.65 10.07 8.35
CA LEU A 258 -8.68 11.14 9.35
C LEU A 258 -8.18 12.50 8.83
N SER A 259 -7.39 12.51 7.75
CA SER A 259 -6.92 13.72 7.07
C SER A 259 -7.94 14.32 6.09
N ALA A 260 -9.09 13.67 5.92
CA ALA A 260 -10.14 14.14 5.03
C ALA A 260 -10.77 15.45 5.51
N LYS A 261 -11.17 16.29 4.56
CA LYS A 261 -11.86 17.55 4.89
C LYS A 261 -13.24 17.37 5.52
N ASN A 262 -13.93 16.29 5.17
CA ASN A 262 -15.22 15.93 5.70
C ASN A 262 -15.49 14.43 5.43
N LEU A 263 -16.60 13.94 5.99
CA LEU A 263 -17.00 12.55 5.86
C LEU A 263 -17.22 12.12 4.40
N ASP A 264 -17.78 13.00 3.57
CA ASP A 264 -18.03 12.68 2.15
C ASP A 264 -16.72 12.46 1.39
N HIS A 265 -15.69 13.24 1.71
CA HIS A 265 -14.37 13.06 1.12
C HIS A 265 -13.65 11.82 1.61
N ALA A 266 -13.82 11.47 2.88
CA ALA A 266 -13.30 10.22 3.40
C ALA A 266 -13.98 9.02 2.72
N ARG A 267 -15.32 9.04 2.59
CA ARG A 267 -16.09 8.00 1.87
C ARG A 267 -15.74 7.92 0.39
N GLY A 268 -15.63 9.07 -0.28
CA GLY A 268 -15.19 9.14 -1.67
C GLY A 268 -13.79 8.55 -1.84
N GLY A 269 -12.88 8.83 -0.90
CA GLY A 269 -11.54 8.26 -0.90
C GLY A 269 -11.54 6.75 -0.72
N THR A 270 -12.35 6.21 0.20
CA THR A 270 -12.45 4.74 0.37
C THR A 270 -13.10 4.04 -0.83
N ILE A 271 -14.09 4.67 -1.47
CA ILE A 271 -14.70 4.14 -2.69
C ILE A 271 -13.68 4.14 -3.83
N PHE A 272 -12.94 5.24 -4.00
CA PHE A 272 -11.91 5.35 -5.03
C PHE A 272 -10.79 4.33 -4.81
N ALA A 273 -10.29 4.18 -3.57
CA ALA A 273 -9.32 3.14 -3.23
C ALA A 273 -9.86 1.74 -3.52
N GLY A 274 -11.12 1.47 -3.18
CA GLY A 274 -11.77 0.20 -3.46
C GLY A 274 -11.83 -0.09 -4.97
N PHE A 275 -12.17 0.91 -5.78
CA PHE A 275 -12.12 0.79 -7.24
C PHE A 275 -10.71 0.47 -7.74
N LEU A 276 -9.68 1.18 -7.26
CA LEU A 276 -8.30 0.94 -7.65
C LEU A 276 -7.82 -0.47 -7.27
N LYS A 277 -8.30 -1.03 -6.16
CA LYS A 277 -7.97 -2.39 -5.69
C LYS A 277 -8.53 -3.52 -6.55
N ILE A 278 -9.38 -3.22 -7.53
CA ILE A 278 -9.80 -4.21 -8.53
C ILE A 278 -8.66 -4.48 -9.53
N LEU A 279 -7.80 -3.47 -9.78
CA LEU A 279 -6.77 -3.52 -10.81
C LEU A 279 -5.63 -4.52 -10.54
N PRO A 280 -5.04 -4.66 -9.33
CA PRO A 280 -3.84 -5.44 -9.05
C PRO A 280 -3.90 -6.97 -9.26
N VAL A 281 -4.90 -7.48 -9.96
CA VAL A 281 -5.03 -8.88 -10.40
C VAL A 281 -4.49 -9.08 -11.84
N PHE A 282 -3.85 -8.06 -12.41
CA PHE A 282 -3.15 -8.11 -13.71
C PHE A 282 -1.83 -8.90 -13.67
#